data_AF-A0A353F483-F1
#
_entry.id   AF-A0A353F483-F1
#
_cell.length_a   1.000
_cell.length_b   1.000
_cell.length_c   1.000
_cell.angle_alpha   90.00
_cell.angle_beta   90.00
_cell.angle_gamma   90.00
#
_symmetry.space_group_name_H-M   'P 1'
#
loop_
_entity.id
_entity.type
_entity.pdbx_description
1 polymer ?
#
loop_
_entity_poly.entity_id
_entity_poly.type
_entity_poly.pdbx_seq_one_letter_code
_entity_poly.pdbx_strand_id
1 'polypeptide(L)'
;IWANDSWGRFWGWDPKENGALLIVLWCLIILHSRLAGWMTGWGLHIMSILGGSVVVFSWWGVNMLEVGLHSYGFIEGASTVYYFYFVTLVATGVGVAAWLIERSSKNARLKID
;
A
#
# COMPACT_ATOMS: atom_id res chain seq x y z
N ILE A 1 8.35 31.12 11.31
CA ILE A 1 8.73 31.42 12.71
C ILE A 1 8.26 30.31 13.65
N TRP A 2 6.95 30.00 13.72
CA TRP A 2 6.39 28.98 14.63
C TRP A 2 7.06 27.59 14.62
N ALA A 3 7.36 27.03 13.43
CA ALA A 3 7.95 25.70 13.33
C ALA A 3 9.38 25.61 13.89
N ASN A 4 10.20 26.66 13.71
CA ASN A 4 11.54 26.72 14.28
C ASN A 4 11.53 26.91 15.81
N ASP A 5 10.58 27.70 16.33
CA ASP A 5 10.43 27.91 17.77
C ASP A 5 9.83 26.68 18.49
N SER A 6 8.99 25.91 17.80
CA SER A 6 8.34 24.72 18.39
C SER A 6 9.18 23.45 18.25
N TRP A 7 9.90 23.27 17.14
CA TRP A 7 10.56 22.00 16.79
C TRP A 7 12.06 22.15 16.45
N GLY A 8 12.64 23.34 16.60
CA GLY A 8 14.08 23.60 16.35
C GLY A 8 14.50 23.55 14.88
N ARG A 9 13.54 23.39 13.96
CA ARG A 9 13.72 23.47 12.50
C ARG A 9 12.41 23.83 11.81
N PHE A 10 12.48 24.46 10.65
CA PHE A 10 11.30 24.91 9.93
C PHE A 10 10.47 23.78 9.29
N TRP A 11 11.07 22.59 9.07
CA TRP A 11 10.39 21.40 8.55
C TRP A 11 11.27 20.16 8.67
N GLY A 12 10.69 18.98 8.84
CA GLY A 12 11.43 17.71 8.80
C GLY A 12 10.49 16.57 8.42
N TRP A 13 10.90 15.75 7.45
CA TRP A 13 10.13 14.60 7.01
C TRP A 13 10.45 13.41 7.91
N ASP A 14 9.70 13.25 9.00
CA ASP A 14 9.81 12.02 9.78
C ASP A 14 9.21 10.85 8.97
N PRO A 15 9.85 9.66 8.99
CA PRO A 15 9.33 8.48 8.32
C PRO A 15 7.86 8.18 8.60
N LYS A 16 7.33 8.49 9.80
CA LYS A 16 5.90 8.28 10.11
C LYS A 16 4.98 9.29 9.42
N GLU A 17 5.40 10.55 9.30
CA GLU A 17 4.65 11.57 8.56
C GLU A 17 4.60 11.23 7.06
N ASN A 18 5.72 10.75 6.51
CA ASN A 18 5.79 10.24 5.14
C ASN A 18 4.89 9.02 4.93
N GLY A 19 4.82 8.12 5.92
CA GLY A 19 3.93 6.96 5.89
C GLY A 19 2.45 7.36 5.85
N ALA A 20 2.04 8.35 6.64
CA ALA A 20 0.67 8.87 6.60
C ALA A 20 0.33 9.52 5.25
N LEU A 21 1.26 10.33 4.71
CA LEU A 21 1.11 10.91 3.37
C LEU A 21 0.98 9.82 2.28
N LEU A 22 1.79 8.76 2.37
CA LEU A 22 1.75 7.65 1.42
C LEU A 22 0.39 6.93 1.40
N ILE A 23 -0.24 6.73 2.58
CA ILE A 23 -1.58 6.13 2.67
C ILE A 23 -2.60 7.01 1.94
N VAL A 24 -2.57 8.33 2.18
CA VAL A 24 -3.49 9.27 1.54
C VAL A 24 -3.30 9.27 0.02
N LEU A 25 -2.06 9.30 -0.45
CA LEU A 25 -1.75 9.24 -1.88
C LEU A 25 -2.22 7.91 -2.50
N TRP A 26 -2.08 6.79 -1.80
CA TRP A 26 -2.57 5.50 -2.29
C TRP A 26 -4.10 5.48 -2.43
N CYS A 27 -4.81 6.00 -1.43
CA CYS A 27 -6.27 6.16 -1.50
C CYS A 27 -6.68 7.08 -2.65
N LEU A 28 -5.96 8.19 -2.88
CA LEU A 28 -6.21 9.10 -3.99
C LEU A 28 -6.00 8.42 -5.34
N ILE A 29 -4.95 7.60 -5.50
CA ILE A 29 -4.72 6.81 -6.71
C ILE A 29 -5.91 5.89 -6.98
N ILE A 30 -6.33 5.08 -6.00
CA ILE A 30 -7.46 4.16 -6.16
C ILE A 30 -8.74 4.93 -6.54
N LEU A 31 -9.00 6.05 -5.86
CA LEU A 31 -10.19 6.87 -6.11
C LEU A 31 -10.18 7.46 -7.53
N HIS A 32 -9.08 8.08 -7.95
CA HIS A 32 -8.97 8.69 -9.28
C HIS A 32 -9.00 7.64 -10.38
N SER A 33 -8.31 6.51 -10.22
CA SER A 33 -8.34 5.46 -11.22
C SER A 33 -9.70 4.79 -11.36
N ARG A 34 -10.50 4.73 -10.27
CA ARG A 34 -11.88 4.28 -10.33
C ARG A 34 -12.78 5.30 -11.03
N LEU A 35 -12.66 6.59 -10.69
CA LEU A 35 -13.43 7.67 -11.32
C LEU A 35 -13.12 7.82 -12.81
N ALA A 36 -11.86 7.63 -13.21
CA ALA A 36 -11.42 7.62 -14.61
C ALA A 36 -11.85 6.36 -15.38
N GLY A 37 -12.45 5.36 -14.71
CA GLY A 37 -12.86 4.09 -15.32
C GLY A 37 -11.69 3.17 -15.69
N TRP A 38 -10.46 3.50 -15.31
CA TRP A 38 -9.26 2.71 -15.63
C TRP A 38 -9.22 1.40 -14.85
N MET A 39 -9.74 1.40 -13.62
CA MET A 39 -9.63 0.26 -12.71
C MET A 39 -11.02 -0.15 -12.19
N THR A 40 -11.50 -1.27 -12.72
CA THR A 40 -12.76 -1.92 -12.32
C THR A 40 -12.54 -3.43 -12.12
N GLY A 41 -13.45 -4.08 -11.39
CA GLY A 41 -13.36 -5.51 -11.08
C GLY A 41 -12.09 -5.88 -10.32
N TRP A 42 -11.36 -6.89 -10.80
CA TRP A 42 -10.12 -7.41 -10.18
C TRP A 42 -9.06 -6.36 -9.90
N GLY A 43 -8.89 -5.37 -10.78
CA GLY A 43 -7.90 -4.31 -10.59
C GLY A 43 -8.13 -3.51 -9.31
N LEU A 44 -9.39 -3.30 -8.92
CA LEU A 44 -9.73 -2.62 -7.67
C LEU A 44 -9.40 -3.49 -6.45
N HIS A 45 -9.77 -4.78 -6.49
CA HIS A 45 -9.52 -5.71 -5.39
C HIS A 45 -8.03 -5.87 -5.09
N ILE A 46 -7.21 -6.02 -6.13
CA ILE A 46 -5.75 -6.13 -6.00
C ILE A 46 -5.17 -4.86 -5.36
N MET A 47 -5.65 -3.68 -5.76
CA MET A 47 -5.13 -2.41 -5.25
C MET A 47 -5.54 -2.12 -3.81
N SER A 48 -6.71 -2.61 -3.38
CA SER A 48 -7.11 -2.60 -1.98
C SER A 48 -6.18 -3.45 -1.11
N ILE A 49 -5.78 -4.64 -1.58
CA ILE A 49 -4.81 -5.51 -0.87
C ILE A 49 -3.45 -4.82 -0.76
N LEU A 50 -2.97 -4.22 -1.85
CA LEU A 50 -1.73 -3.44 -1.85
C LEU A 50 -1.83 -2.21 -0.93
N GLY A 51 -3.00 -1.57 -0.85
CA GLY A 51 -3.26 -0.47 0.09
C GLY A 51 -3.11 -0.90 1.55
N GLY A 52 -3.58 -2.10 1.90
CA GLY A 52 -3.32 -2.69 3.22
C GLY A 52 -1.83 -2.86 3.51
N SER A 53 -1.03 -3.21 2.49
CA SER A 53 0.43 -3.33 2.62
C SER A 53 1.12 -1.99 2.86
N VAL A 54 0.61 -0.91 2.27
CA VAL A 54 1.05 0.48 2.52
C VAL A 54 0.73 0.91 3.95
N VAL A 55 -0.45 0.57 4.46
CA VAL A 55 -0.83 0.86 5.85
C VAL A 55 0.09 0.14 6.83
N VAL A 56 0.35 -1.15 6.63
CA VAL A 56 1.26 -1.93 7.48
C VAL A 56 2.69 -1.39 7.42
N PHE A 57 3.15 -0.93 6.26
CA PHE A 57 4.46 -0.29 6.13
C PHE A 57 4.55 0.98 6.98
N SER A 58 3.55 1.85 6.90
CA SER A 58 3.49 3.11 7.64
C SER A 58 3.49 2.89 9.16
N TRP A 59 2.76 1.88 9.63
CA TRP A 59 2.60 1.59 11.06
C TRP A 59 3.77 0.82 11.67
N TRP A 60 4.23 -0.25 11.00
CA TRP A 60 5.27 -1.14 11.52
C TRP A 60 6.58 -1.07 10.75
N GLY A 61 6.52 -1.06 9.41
CA GLY A 61 7.72 -1.05 8.55
C GLY A 61 8.64 0.14 8.82
N VAL A 62 8.07 1.31 9.06
CA VAL A 62 8.84 2.52 9.43
C VAL A 62 9.62 2.35 10.73
N ASN A 63 9.08 1.64 11.73
CA ASN A 63 9.81 1.41 12.99
C ASN A 63 11.04 0.52 12.79
N MET A 64 10.97 -0.40 11.82
CA MET A 64 12.07 -1.31 11.46
C MET A 64 13.20 -0.61 10.69
N LEU A 65 13.00 0.63 10.25
CA LEU A 65 14.07 1.42 9.62
C LEU A 65 15.04 1.99 10.65
N GLU A 66 14.70 2.00 11.94
CA GLU A 66 15.54 2.53 13.03
C GLU A 66 15.97 4.01 12.84
N VAL A 67 15.27 4.75 11.98
CA VAL A 67 15.51 6.17 11.70
C VAL A 67 14.34 7.02 12.20
N GLY A 68 14.64 8.16 12.79
CA GLY A 68 13.66 9.17 13.22
C GLY A 68 13.46 9.23 14.73
N LEU A 69 12.84 10.31 15.18
CA LEU A 69 12.63 10.61 16.62
C LEU A 69 11.57 9.70 17.27
N HIS A 70 10.88 8.88 16.47
CA HIS A 70 9.78 8.01 16.89
C HIS A 70 10.01 6.51 16.58
N SER A 71 11.27 6.08 16.45
CA SER A 71 11.60 4.65 16.41
C SER A 71 11.46 4.08 17.83
N TYR A 72 10.28 3.54 18.13
CA TYR A 72 10.10 2.68 19.29
C TYR A 72 10.54 1.29 18.84
N GLY A 73 11.72 0.86 19.29
CA GLY A 73 12.33 -0.41 18.86
C GLY A 73 11.40 -1.59 19.11
N PHE A 74 10.76 -2.09 18.05
CA PHE A 74 9.88 -3.26 18.11
C PHE A 74 10.34 -4.29 17.07
N ILE A 75 11.50 -4.89 17.33
CA ILE A 75 12.00 -6.05 16.58
C ILE A 75 11.17 -7.31 16.92
N GLU A 76 10.53 -7.34 18.10
CA GLU A 76 9.73 -8.48 18.60
C GLU A 76 8.49 -8.80 17.74
N GLY A 77 8.03 -7.88 16.89
CA GLY A 77 6.90 -8.06 15.97
C GLY A 77 7.26 -8.24 14.49
N ALA A 78 8.55 -8.24 14.14
CA ALA A 78 8.98 -8.25 12.73
C ALA A 78 8.52 -9.49 11.96
N SER A 79 8.48 -10.66 12.60
CA SER A 79 8.01 -11.91 12.01
C SER A 79 6.55 -11.83 11.56
N THR A 80 5.68 -11.20 12.37
CA THR A 80 4.27 -10.96 12.02
C THR A 80 4.13 -10.05 10.82
N VAL A 81 4.96 -9.02 10.72
CA VAL A 81 4.99 -8.09 9.58
C VAL A 81 5.42 -8.81 8.31
N TYR A 82 6.46 -9.62 8.36
CA TYR A 82 6.90 -10.43 7.21
C TYR A 82 5.85 -11.46 6.80
N TYR A 83 5.19 -12.11 7.75
CA TYR A 83 4.10 -13.04 7.46
C TYR A 83 2.91 -12.34 6.79
N PHE A 84 2.55 -11.14 7.26
CA PHE A 84 1.53 -10.32 6.61
C PHE A 84 1.90 -10.03 5.15
N TYR A 85 3.14 -9.59 4.88
CA TYR A 85 3.58 -9.34 3.50
C TYR A 85 3.61 -10.58 2.63
N PHE A 86 3.95 -11.74 3.21
CA PHE A 86 3.88 -13.01 2.50
C PHE A 86 2.43 -13.36 2.11
N VAL A 87 1.49 -13.23 3.04
CA VAL A 87 0.07 -13.48 2.78
C VAL A 87 -0.49 -12.49 1.74
N THR A 88 -0.19 -11.19 1.85
CA THR A 88 -0.67 -10.21 0.86
C THR A 88 -0.04 -10.39 -0.50
N LEU A 89 1.21 -10.87 -0.59
CA LEU A 89 1.85 -11.24 -1.85
C LEU A 89 1.15 -12.42 -2.51
N VAL A 90 0.87 -13.48 -1.74
CA VAL A 90 0.13 -14.65 -2.23
C VAL A 90 -1.28 -14.26 -2.67
N ALA A 91 -1.99 -13.47 -1.87
CA ALA A 91 -3.34 -13.01 -2.20
C ALA A 91 -3.36 -12.16 -3.49
N THR A 92 -2.39 -11.25 -3.63
CA THR A 92 -2.18 -10.48 -4.86
C THR A 92 -1.92 -11.40 -6.06
N GLY A 93 -1.05 -12.40 -5.89
CA GLY A 93 -0.74 -13.38 -6.93
C GLY A 93 -1.96 -14.18 -7.39
N VAL A 94 -2.78 -14.64 -6.45
CA VAL A 94 -4.06 -15.32 -6.72
C VAL A 94 -5.02 -14.38 -7.45
N GLY A 95 -5.15 -13.13 -7.01
CA GLY A 95 -5.99 -12.13 -7.66
C GLY A 95 -5.54 -11.83 -9.10
N VAL A 96 -4.23 -11.74 -9.34
CA VAL A 96 -3.68 -11.55 -10.69
C VAL A 96 -3.92 -12.78 -11.56
N ALA A 97 -3.72 -13.98 -11.04
CA ALA A 97 -3.99 -15.21 -11.78
C ALA A 97 -5.48 -15.32 -12.17
N ALA A 98 -6.39 -15.05 -11.23
CA ALA A 98 -7.82 -15.03 -11.48
C ALA A 98 -8.20 -13.99 -12.55
N TRP A 99 -7.62 -12.79 -12.47
CA TRP A 99 -7.80 -11.75 -13.49
C TRP A 99 -7.33 -12.18 -14.88
N LEU A 100 -6.18 -12.84 -14.98
CA LEU A 100 -5.64 -13.33 -16.25
C LEU A 100 -6.51 -14.45 -16.84
N ILE A 101 -7.01 -15.37 -16.00
CA ILE A 101 -7.90 -16.45 -16.43
C ILE A 101 -9.21 -15.86 -16.97
N GLU A 102 -9.83 -14.93 -16.26
CA GLU A 102 -11.06 -14.27 -16.70
C GLU A 102 -10.84 -13.52 -18.02
N ARG A 103 -9.71 -12.81 -18.15
CA ARG A 103 -9.36 -12.09 -19.38
C ARG A 103 -9.18 -13.03 -20.56
N SER A 104 -8.54 -14.19 -20.35
CA SER A 104 -8.39 -15.23 -21.37
C SER A 104 -9.75 -15.78 -21.82
N SER A 105 -10.64 -16.09 -20.87
CA SER A 105 -11.99 -16.60 -21.15
C SER A 105 -12.84 -15.62 -21.98
N LYS A 106 -12.83 -14.33 -21.61
CA LYS A 106 -13.55 -13.29 -22.37
C LYS A 106 -13.04 -13.17 -23.81
N ASN A 107 -11.72 -13.20 -24.00
CA ASN A 107 -11.11 -13.14 -25.33
C ASN A 107 -11.42 -14.38 -26.18
N ALA A 108 -11.53 -15.56 -25.56
CA ALA A 108 -11.88 -16.79 -26.26
C ALA A 108 -13.34 -16.74 -26.75
N ARG A 109 -14.28 -16.28 -25.90
CA ARG A 109 -15.70 -16.13 -26.27
C ARG A 109 -15.89 -15.19 -27.46
N LEU A 110 -15.20 -14.05 -27.48
CA LEU A 110 -15.27 -13.07 -28.58
C LEU A 110 -14.78 -13.59 -29.96
N LYS A 111 -14.07 -14.72 -30.02
CA LYS A 111 -13.63 -15.33 -31.28
C LYS A 111 -14.63 -16.32 -31.87
N ILE A 112 -15.63 -16.73 -31.10
CA ILE A 112 -16.60 -17.78 -31.47
C ILE A 112 -17.90 -17.15 -32.00
N ASP A 113 -18.17 -15.89 -31.64
CA ASP A 113 -19.28 -15.06 -32.13
C ASP A 113 -18.89 -14.28 -33.39
#